data_AF-A0A7K6RT12-F1
#
_entry.id   AF-A0A7K6RT12-F1
#
_cell.length_a   1.000
_cell.length_b   1.000
_cell.length_c   1.000
_cell.angle_alpha   90.00
_cell.angle_beta   90.00
_cell.angle_gamma   90.00
#
_symmetry.space_group_name_H-M   'P 1'
#
loop_
_entity.id
_entity.type
_entity.pdbx_description
1 polymer ?
#
loop_
_entity_poly.entity_id
_entity_poly.type
_entity_poly.pdbx_seq_one_letter_code
_entity_poly.pdbx_strand_id
1 'polypeptide(L)'
;AFVRGLGYRGGSLVCHQPGLYFVYAKVQLGAPGCPARAATLHGIHKRTPRYPGVLDLLVNKVLYCPQAHGAPWARHSFLGGLVRLETGDEVFTRVQAPELVRAVDGTRSYFGMFMV
;
A
#
# COMPACT_ATOMS: atom_id res chain seq x y z
N ALA A 1 8.58 1.67 -14.40
CA ALA A 1 7.14 1.75 -14.03
C ALA A 1 6.37 2.39 -15.18
N PHE A 2 5.07 2.11 -15.32
CA PHE A 2 4.23 2.71 -16.36
C PHE A 2 2.82 3.00 -15.81
N VAL A 3 2.11 3.90 -16.48
CA VAL A 3 0.69 4.19 -16.21
C VAL A 3 -0.02 4.24 -17.55
N ARG A 4 -1.13 3.52 -17.69
CA ARG A 4 -1.93 3.48 -18.93
C ARG A 4 -3.41 3.50 -18.58
N GLY A 5 -4.15 4.47 -19.13
CA GLY A 5 -5.60 4.61 -18.85
C GLY A 5 -5.93 5.12 -17.44
N LEU A 6 -4.93 5.54 -16.66
CA LEU A 6 -5.05 6.06 -15.30
C LEU A 6 -4.23 7.34 -15.18
N GLY A 7 -4.54 8.16 -14.18
CA GLY A 7 -3.72 9.30 -13.79
C GLY A 7 -2.80 8.96 -12.64
N TYR A 8 -1.81 9.82 -12.37
CA TYR A 8 -0.99 9.76 -11.17
C TYR A 8 -0.85 11.16 -10.58
N ARG A 9 -1.22 11.33 -9.30
CA ARG A 9 -1.17 12.62 -8.62
C ARG A 9 -0.91 12.44 -7.13
N GLY A 10 0.15 13.07 -6.62
CA GLY A 10 0.43 13.14 -5.17
C GLY A 10 0.54 11.77 -4.48
N GLY A 11 1.10 10.75 -5.16
CA GLY A 11 1.20 9.39 -4.63
C GLY A 11 -0.02 8.49 -4.90
N SER A 12 -1.08 9.02 -5.50
CA SER A 12 -2.30 8.28 -5.83
C SER A 12 -2.38 7.94 -7.31
N LEU A 13 -2.90 6.75 -7.63
CA LEU A 13 -3.44 6.43 -8.95
C LEU A 13 -4.86 7.01 -9.06
N VAL A 14 -5.14 7.73 -10.14
CA VAL A 14 -6.42 8.40 -10.38
C VAL A 14 -7.23 7.62 -11.41
N CYS A 15 -8.43 7.24 -11.03
CA CYS A 15 -9.37 6.53 -11.90
C CYS A 15 -9.98 7.51 -12.93
N HIS A 16 -9.82 7.21 -14.22
CA HIS A 16 -10.43 8.01 -15.30
C HIS A 16 -11.67 7.34 -15.92
N GLN A 17 -11.83 6.04 -15.73
CA GLN A 17 -12.94 5.27 -16.27
C GLN A 17 -13.59 4.46 -15.13
N PRO A 18 -14.90 4.58 -14.89
CA PRO A 18 -15.56 3.84 -13.83
C PRO A 18 -15.55 2.35 -14.15
N GLY A 19 -15.34 1.50 -13.14
CA GLY A 19 -15.12 0.08 -13.40
C GLY A 19 -14.79 -0.74 -12.16
N LEU A 20 -14.65 -2.05 -12.37
CA LEU A 20 -14.09 -2.95 -11.38
C LEU A 20 -12.58 -3.01 -11.61
N TYR A 21 -11.79 -2.72 -10.59
CA TYR A 21 -10.34 -2.71 -10.67
C TYR A 21 -9.75 -3.72 -9.70
N PHE A 22 -8.77 -4.49 -10.16
CA PHE A 22 -7.88 -5.21 -9.27
C PHE A 22 -6.78 -4.25 -8.80
N VAL A 23 -6.80 -3.89 -7.52
CA VAL A 23 -5.79 -3.05 -6.87
C VAL A 23 -4.83 -3.94 -6.09
N TYR A 24 -3.53 -3.65 -6.14
CA TYR A 24 -2.52 -4.42 -5.41
C TYR A 24 -1.34 -3.58 -4.95
N ALA A 25 -0.77 -3.97 -3.81
CA ALA A 25 0.42 -3.34 -3.24
C ALA A 25 1.31 -4.40 -2.60
N LYS A 26 2.61 -4.33 -2.88
CA LYS A 26 3.66 -5.04 -2.12
C LYS A 26 4.55 -4.00 -1.47
N VAL A 27 4.91 -4.21 -0.21
CA VAL A 27 5.94 -3.42 0.48
C VAL A 27 6.95 -4.34 1.13
N GLN A 28 8.25 -4.01 1.00
CA GLN A 28 9.30 -4.59 1.81
C GLN A 28 9.52 -3.72 3.06
N LEU A 29 9.38 -4.36 4.22
CA LEU A 29 9.61 -3.75 5.52
C LEU A 29 10.88 -4.33 6.14
N GLY A 30 11.61 -3.55 6.93
CA GLY A 30 12.73 -4.03 7.73
C GLY A 30 13.50 -2.93 8.43
N ALA A 31 14.22 -3.31 9.48
CA ALA A 31 15.07 -2.42 10.25
C ALA A 31 16.32 -3.18 10.75
N PRO A 32 17.44 -2.49 11.04
CA PRO A 32 18.68 -3.12 11.50
C PRO A 32 18.57 -3.66 12.94
N GLY A 33 17.66 -3.13 13.74
CA GLY A 33 17.35 -3.61 15.08
C GLY A 33 15.86 -3.66 15.27
N CYS A 34 15.42 -4.31 16.36
CA CYS A 34 14.01 -4.44 16.62
C CYS A 34 13.57 -4.13 18.05
N PRO A 35 12.52 -3.29 18.23
CA PRO A 35 11.88 -3.15 19.53
C PRO A 35 11.16 -4.43 19.96
N ALA A 36 10.88 -4.53 21.25
CA ALA A 36 10.07 -5.60 21.81
C ALA A 36 8.67 -5.58 21.16
N ARG A 37 8.31 -6.64 20.43
CA ARG A 37 6.97 -6.94 19.93
C ARG A 37 6.23 -5.72 19.34
N ALA A 38 6.46 -5.45 18.06
CA ALA A 38 5.86 -4.30 17.39
C ALA A 38 5.01 -4.71 16.17
N ALA A 39 4.10 -3.81 15.79
CA ALA A 39 3.19 -4.01 14.67
C ALA A 39 3.06 -2.73 13.85
N THR A 40 2.82 -2.86 12.55
CA THR A 40 2.49 -1.75 11.66
C THR A 40 1.31 -2.13 10.78
N LEU A 41 0.59 -1.15 10.28
CA LEU A 41 -0.44 -1.34 9.26
C LEU A 41 0.13 -1.04 7.89
N HIS A 42 -0.18 -1.89 6.93
CA HIS A 42 -0.04 -1.64 5.50
C HIS A 42 -1.44 -1.68 4.90
N GLY A 43 -1.82 -0.65 4.15
CA GLY A 43 -3.14 -0.52 3.58
C GLY A 43 -3.15 0.03 2.17
N ILE A 44 -4.24 -0.26 1.45
CA ILE A 44 -4.68 0.42 0.23
C ILE A 44 -5.94 1.18 0.59
N HIS A 45 -5.97 2.46 0.21
CA HIS A 45 -6.99 3.42 0.61
C HIS A 45 -7.53 4.16 -0.60
N LYS A 46 -8.70 4.76 -0.43
CA LYS A 46 -9.38 5.57 -1.44
C LYS A 46 -9.68 6.97 -0.89
N ARG A 47 -9.47 7.98 -1.72
CA ARG A 47 -10.06 9.32 -1.57
C ARG A 47 -11.01 9.56 -2.73
N THR A 48 -12.20 10.09 -2.44
CA THR A 48 -13.24 10.34 -3.45
C THR A 48 -13.93 11.66 -3.19
N PRO A 49 -14.32 12.44 -4.22
CA PRO A 49 -15.10 13.66 -4.03
C PRO A 49 -16.45 13.43 -3.32
N ARG A 50 -16.94 12.19 -3.31
CA ARG A 50 -18.23 11.80 -2.71
C ARG A 50 -18.17 11.61 -1.19
N TYR A 51 -16.98 11.64 -0.59
CA TYR A 51 -16.80 11.43 0.85
C TYR A 51 -15.64 12.29 1.38
N PRO A 52 -15.83 13.07 2.45
CA PRO A 52 -14.82 14.03 2.92
C PRO A 52 -13.56 13.38 3.53
N GLY A 53 -13.60 12.07 3.80
CA GLY A 53 -12.51 11.34 4.43
C GLY A 53 -11.77 10.37 3.50
N VAL A 54 -10.81 9.66 4.09
CA VAL A 54 -10.15 8.51 3.46
C VAL A 54 -10.93 7.24 3.79
N LEU A 55 -11.12 6.38 2.80
CA LEU A 55 -11.77 5.08 2.95
C LEU A 55 -10.71 3.97 2.87
N ASP A 56 -10.72 3.07 3.84
CA ASP A 56 -9.88 1.86 3.81
C ASP A 56 -10.48 0.84 2.85
N LEU A 57 -9.69 0.37 1.88
CA LEU A 57 -10.11 -0.68 0.93
C LEU A 57 -9.62 -2.05 1.37
N LEU A 58 -8.30 -2.17 1.59
CA LEU A 58 -7.63 -3.39 2.02
C LEU A 58 -6.60 -3.02 3.07
N VAL A 59 -6.63 -3.67 4.23
CA VAL A 59 -5.69 -3.38 5.33
C VAL A 59 -5.14 -4.68 5.89
N ASN A 60 -3.82 -4.72 6.11
CA ASN A 60 -3.15 -5.83 6.76
C ASN A 60 -2.30 -5.33 7.93
N LYS A 61 -2.37 -6.04 9.06
CA LYS A 61 -1.53 -5.82 10.23
C LYS A 61 -0.29 -6.70 10.13
N VAL A 62 0.87 -6.08 10.01
CA VAL A 62 2.16 -6.76 9.96
C VAL A 62 2.75 -6.78 11.37
N LEU A 63 2.77 -7.96 11.98
CA LEU A 63 3.57 -8.19 13.19
C LEU A 63 5.04 -8.32 12.80
N TYR A 64 5.94 -7.74 13.58
CA TYR A 64 7.38 -7.93 13.42
C TYR A 64 8.05 -8.12 14.78
N CYS A 65 9.15 -8.87 14.77
CA CYS A 65 10.02 -9.16 15.91
C CYS A 65 9.36 -9.89 17.07
N PRO A 66 9.06 -11.18 16.87
CA PRO A 66 8.45 -12.01 17.90
C PRO A 66 9.38 -12.41 19.05
N GLN A 67 10.72 -12.47 18.87
CA GLN A 67 11.62 -13.01 19.91
C GLN A 67 13.02 -12.36 20.03
N ALA A 68 13.61 -11.75 18.99
CA ALA A 68 15.02 -11.35 19.03
C ALA A 68 15.19 -9.83 19.15
N HIS A 69 15.68 -9.37 20.29
CA HIS A 69 16.10 -7.98 20.49
C HIS A 69 17.37 -7.70 19.66
N GLY A 70 17.36 -6.59 18.92
CA GLY A 70 18.56 -6.07 18.25
C GLY A 70 18.98 -6.75 16.93
N ALA A 71 18.37 -7.88 16.55
CA ALA A 71 18.68 -8.52 15.27
C ALA A 71 18.02 -7.80 14.08
N PRO A 72 18.70 -7.69 12.92
CA PRO A 72 18.10 -7.15 11.72
C PRO A 72 16.97 -8.06 11.23
N TRP A 73 15.93 -7.45 10.68
CA TRP A 73 14.78 -8.19 10.17
C TRP A 73 14.28 -7.62 8.85
N ALA A 74 13.61 -8.46 8.07
CA ALA A 74 12.90 -8.07 6.86
C ALA A 74 11.62 -8.90 6.70
N ARG A 75 10.54 -8.26 6.26
CA ARG A 75 9.26 -8.92 5.93
C ARG A 75 8.65 -8.29 4.68
N HIS A 76 7.78 -9.03 4.01
CA HIS A 76 6.95 -8.51 2.95
C HIS A 76 5.50 -8.45 3.39
N SER A 77 4.79 -7.42 2.96
CA SER A 77 3.34 -7.37 3.06
C SER A 77 2.77 -7.19 1.66
N PHE A 78 1.79 -8.02 1.31
CA PHE A 78 1.09 -7.96 0.03
C PHE A 78 -0.41 -7.80 0.29
N LEU A 79 -1.04 -6.94 -0.50
CA LEU A 79 -2.48 -6.70 -0.55
C LEU A 79 -2.91 -6.81 -2.00
N GLY A 80 -4.08 -7.41 -2.24
CA GLY A 80 -4.67 -7.53 -3.57
C GLY A 80 -6.17 -7.79 -3.47
N GLY A 81 -6.98 -7.10 -4.27
CA GLY A 81 -8.44 -7.27 -4.24
C GLY A 81 -9.16 -6.49 -5.33
N LEU A 82 -10.39 -6.90 -5.62
CA LEU A 82 -11.28 -6.23 -6.56
C LEU A 82 -12.05 -5.11 -5.84
N VAL A 83 -12.06 -3.91 -6.41
CA VAL A 83 -12.79 -2.75 -5.89
C VAL A 83 -13.52 -2.02 -7.00
N ARG A 84 -14.71 -1.50 -6.70
CA ARG A 84 -15.45 -0.61 -7.62
C ARG A 84 -14.90 0.80 -7.47
N LEU A 85 -14.46 1.38 -8.58
CA LEU A 85 -13.97 2.76 -8.65
C LEU A 85 -14.78 3.59 -9.63
N GLU A 86 -14.87 4.86 -9.33
CA GLU A 86 -15.57 5.88 -10.10
C GLU A 86 -14.57 6.88 -10.69
N THR A 87 -14.97 7.63 -11.71
CA THR A 87 -14.11 8.70 -12.26
C THR A 87 -13.76 9.71 -11.18
N GLY A 88 -12.48 10.00 -11.04
CA GLY A 88 -11.94 10.92 -10.05
C GLY A 88 -11.59 10.27 -8.70
N ASP A 89 -11.92 8.99 -8.49
CA ASP A 89 -11.43 8.26 -7.32
C ASP A 89 -9.90 8.17 -7.36
N GLU A 90 -9.27 8.49 -6.23
CA GLU A 90 -7.83 8.38 -6.00
C GLU A 90 -7.55 7.16 -5.13
N VAL A 91 -6.68 6.26 -5.59
CA VAL A 91 -6.27 5.07 -4.83
C VAL A 91 -4.78 5.19 -4.49
N PHE A 92 -4.43 4.96 -3.23
CA PHE A 92 -3.06 5.04 -2.74
C PHE A 92 -2.77 3.98 -1.70
N THR A 93 -1.49 3.66 -1.49
CA THR A 93 -1.04 2.77 -0.42
C THR A 93 -0.39 3.56 0.71
N ARG A 94 -0.54 3.11 1.94
CA ARG A 94 0.10 3.70 3.13
C ARG A 94 0.64 2.61 4.03
N VAL A 95 1.81 2.88 4.60
CA VAL A 95 2.35 2.14 5.74
C VAL A 95 2.36 3.09 6.94
N GLN A 96 1.81 2.66 8.08
CA GLN A 96 1.72 3.50 9.28
C GLN A 96 3.10 3.91 9.83
N ALA A 97 4.07 3.00 9.73
CA ALA A 97 5.47 3.20 10.06
C ALA A 97 6.32 3.27 8.76
N PRO A 98 6.31 4.40 8.03
CA PRO A 98 6.98 4.52 6.72
C PRO A 98 8.50 4.35 6.81
N GLU A 99 9.11 4.64 7.95
CA GLU A 99 10.54 4.45 8.22
C GLU A 99 10.98 2.98 8.15
N LEU A 100 10.03 2.04 8.27
CA LEU A 100 10.31 0.62 8.08
C LEU A 100 10.37 0.21 6.61
N VAL A 101 9.89 1.04 5.68
CA VAL A 101 9.84 0.71 4.26
C VAL A 101 11.24 0.76 3.67
N ARG A 102 11.70 -0.37 3.15
CA ARG A 102 13.00 -0.48 2.47
C ARG A 102 12.84 -0.15 0.99
N ALA A 103 13.19 1.07 0.60
CA ALA A 103 13.34 1.44 -0.80
C ALA A 103 14.70 0.91 -1.31
N VAL A 104 14.65 -0.06 -2.23
CA VAL A 104 15.86 -0.68 -2.80
C VAL A 104 16.00 -0.30 -4.27
N ASP A 105 15.17 -0.89 -5.14
CA ASP A 105 15.33 -0.81 -6.60
C ASP A 105 13.97 -0.74 -7.35
N GLY A 106 12.86 -0.58 -6.62
CA GLY A 106 11.50 -0.59 -7.18
C GLY A 106 10.95 -1.99 -7.49
N THR A 107 11.69 -3.07 -7.26
CA THR A 107 11.24 -4.46 -7.48
C THR A 107 10.59 -5.10 -6.25
N ARG A 108 10.86 -4.53 -5.06
CA ARG A 108 10.47 -5.11 -3.77
C ARG A 108 9.28 -4.41 -3.13
N SER A 109 9.04 -3.16 -3.50
CA SER A 109 7.92 -2.35 -3.09
C SER A 109 7.29 -1.72 -4.33
N TYR A 110 6.02 -1.98 -4.58
CA TYR A 110 5.30 -1.52 -5.75
C TYR A 110 3.79 -1.47 -5.49
N PHE A 111 3.11 -0.62 -6.25
CA PHE A 111 1.67 -0.41 -6.18
C PHE A 111 1.12 -0.28 -7.60
N GLY A 112 -0.05 -0.86 -7.85
CA GLY A 112 -0.67 -0.82 -9.17
C GLY A 112 -2.15 -1.15 -9.12
N MET A 113 -2.82 -0.85 -10.23
CA MET A 113 -4.18 -1.31 -10.49
C MET A 113 -4.45 -1.49 -11.97
N PHE A 114 -5.37 -2.38 -12.32
CA PHE A 114 -5.88 -2.55 -13.68
C PHE A 114 -7.37 -2.87 -13.65
N MET A 115 -8.09 -2.45 -14.69
CA MET A 115 -9.51 -2.73 -14.85
C MET A 115 -9.72 -4.19 -15.28
N VAL A 116 -10.78 -4.81 -14.77
CA VAL A 116 -11.25 -6.17 -15.10
C VAL A 116 -12.50 -6.09 -15.96
#